data_AF-X1CEY9-F1
#
_entry.id   AF-X1CEY9-F1
#
_cell.length_a   1.000
_cell.length_b   1.000
_cell.length_c   1.000
_cell.angle_alpha   90.00
_cell.angle_beta   90.00
_cell.angle_gamma   90.00
#
_symmetry.space_group_name_H-M   'P 1'
#
loop_
_entity.id
_entity.type
_entity.pdbx_description
1 polymer ?
#
loop_
_entity_poly.entity_id
_entity_poly.type
_entity_poly.pdbx_seq_one_letter_code
_entity_poly.pdbx_strand_id
1 'polypeptide(L)'
;MTKKIILIAHRGTKLEYDENTIISFSKAIENGVDFIEFDLYRTKDHKLVINHDNTLQRTYNGNGIISNMTYAEICKFRTRKDGQKMPLFTEVISAFKIKLNLYRL
;
A
#
# COMPACT_ATOMS: atom_id res chain seq x y z
N MET A 1 -21.28 29.17 0.36
CA MET A 1 -20.47 28.02 0.83
C MET A 1 -19.39 27.76 -0.20
N THR A 2 -18.12 27.87 0.16
CA THR A 2 -17.02 27.47 -0.72
C THR A 2 -16.92 25.94 -0.73
N LYS A 3 -16.93 25.33 -1.91
CA LYS A 3 -16.70 23.87 -2.03
C LYS A 3 -15.22 23.61 -1.69
N LYS A 4 -14.96 22.79 -0.68
CA LYS A 4 -13.60 22.33 -0.38
C LYS A 4 -13.15 21.37 -1.49
N ILE A 5 -12.00 21.63 -2.09
CA ILE A 5 -11.33 20.66 -2.97
C ILE A 5 -10.73 19.58 -2.07
N ILE A 6 -10.98 18.31 -2.41
CA ILE A 6 -10.41 17.16 -1.71
C ILE A 6 -9.24 16.64 -2.53
N LEU A 7 -8.07 16.53 -1.91
CA LEU A 7 -6.88 15.96 -2.52
C LEU A 7 -6.71 14.51 -2.08
N ILE A 8 -6.66 13.60 -3.06
CA ILE A 8 -6.50 12.16 -2.83
C ILE A 8 -5.20 11.71 -3.51
N ALA A 9 -4.25 11.21 -2.73
CA ALA A 9 -3.02 10.61 -3.25
C ALA A 9 -3.31 9.19 -3.75
N HIS A 10 -3.51 9.04 -5.06
CA HIS A 10 -3.69 7.76 -5.74
C HIS A 10 -2.42 6.90 -5.62
N ARG A 11 -2.46 5.92 -4.71
CA ARG A 11 -1.35 5.03 -4.29
C ARG A 11 -0.15 5.75 -3.66
N GLY A 12 -0.40 6.87 -3.00
CA GLY A 12 0.63 7.74 -2.42
C GLY A 12 1.32 8.66 -3.44
N THR A 13 2.54 9.11 -3.14
CA THR A 13 3.36 9.95 -4.03
C THR A 13 4.15 9.12 -5.04
N LYS A 14 3.45 8.35 -5.88
CA LYS A 14 4.05 7.33 -6.78
C LYS A 14 4.99 7.85 -7.87
N LEU A 15 4.97 9.16 -8.14
CA LEU A 15 5.91 9.78 -9.09
C LEU A 15 7.31 9.88 -8.50
N GLU A 16 7.43 10.00 -7.18
CA GLU A 16 8.70 10.15 -6.46
C GLU A 16 9.13 8.83 -5.82
N TYR A 17 8.21 8.12 -5.17
CA TYR A 17 8.46 6.88 -4.43
C TYR A 17 7.71 5.71 -5.07
N ASP A 18 8.05 4.46 -4.74
CA ASP A 18 7.27 3.33 -5.23
C ASP A 18 5.84 3.38 -4.66
N GLU A 19 4.85 3.14 -5.53
CA GLU A 19 3.43 3.16 -5.17
C GLU A 19 3.10 2.14 -4.07
N ASN A 20 2.05 2.41 -3.29
CA ASN A 20 1.56 1.47 -2.28
C ASN A 20 2.60 1.07 -1.19
N THR A 21 3.57 1.95 -0.91
CA THR A 21 4.57 1.77 0.15
C THR A 21 4.33 2.72 1.32
N ILE A 22 4.83 2.35 2.52
CA ILE A 22 4.75 3.22 3.71
C ILE A 22 5.45 4.56 3.46
N ILE A 23 6.60 4.57 2.77
CA ILE A 23 7.32 5.81 2.46
C ILE A 23 6.48 6.71 1.54
N SER A 24 5.91 6.14 0.47
CA SER A 24 5.06 6.89 -0.45
C SER A 24 3.83 7.50 0.24
N PHE A 25 3.24 6.78 1.19
CA PHE A 25 2.13 7.26 2.01
C PHE A 25 2.56 8.35 3.00
N SER A 26 3.69 8.19 3.69
CA SER A 26 4.23 9.21 4.59
C SER A 26 4.46 10.52 3.85
N LYS A 27 5.07 10.44 2.65
CA LYS A 27 5.35 11.62 1.83
C LYS A 27 4.09 12.29 1.30
N ALA A 28 3.06 11.53 0.96
CA ALA A 28 1.77 12.10 0.59
C ALA A 28 1.15 12.88 1.76
N ILE A 29 1.19 12.33 2.98
CA ILE A 29 0.68 12.99 4.19
C ILE A 29 1.48 14.27 4.50
N GLU A 30 2.81 14.21 4.42
CA GLU A 30 3.68 15.37 4.59
C GLU A 30 3.36 16.50 3.59
N ASN A 31 2.92 16.13 2.38
CA ASN A 31 2.49 17.07 1.33
C ASN A 31 1.05 17.59 1.52
N GLY A 32 0.35 17.22 2.60
CA GLY A 32 -0.94 17.81 2.97
C GLY A 32 -2.14 17.29 2.19
N VAL A 33 -2.09 16.06 1.66
CA VAL A 33 -3.28 15.44 1.04
C VAL A 33 -4.36 15.14 2.09
N ASP A 34 -5.63 15.18 1.69
CA ASP A 34 -6.74 14.84 2.57
C ASP A 34 -6.88 13.32 2.76
N PHE A 35 -6.59 12.55 1.70
CA PHE A 35 -6.72 11.09 1.70
C PHE A 35 -5.59 10.41 0.94
N ILE A 36 -5.32 9.16 1.33
CA ILE A 36 -4.52 8.22 0.55
C ILE A 36 -5.48 7.17 0.00
N GLU A 37 -5.35 6.90 -1.29
CA GLU A 37 -5.95 5.71 -1.91
C GLU A 37 -4.89 4.62 -2.01
N PHE A 38 -5.33 3.36 -1.88
CA PHE A 38 -4.45 2.19 -1.91
C PHE A 38 -5.23 0.94 -2.37
N ASP A 39 -4.48 -0.06 -2.81
CA ASP A 39 -5.02 -1.31 -3.38
C ASP A 39 -4.72 -2.51 -2.48
N LEU A 40 -5.70 -3.41 -2.27
CA LEU A 40 -5.52 -4.59 -1.44
C LEU A 40 -5.58 -5.89 -2.25
N TYR A 41 -4.68 -6.81 -1.91
CA TYR A 41 -4.77 -8.22 -2.30
C TYR A 41 -4.65 -9.14 -1.10
N ARG A 42 -5.20 -10.34 -1.25
CA ARG A 42 -5.08 -11.41 -0.27
C ARG A 42 -4.02 -12.41 -0.73
N THR A 43 -3.08 -12.75 0.15
CA THR A 43 -2.06 -13.79 -0.05
C THR A 43 -2.65 -15.19 0.11
N LYS A 44 -1.87 -16.22 -0.23
CA LYS A 44 -2.22 -17.64 -0.03
C LYS A 44 -2.51 -17.97 1.44
N ASP A 45 -1.75 -17.38 2.36
CA ASP A 45 -1.92 -17.50 3.81
C ASP A 45 -2.89 -16.45 4.39
N HIS A 46 -3.81 -15.94 3.56
CA HIS A 46 -4.92 -15.06 3.93
C HIS A 46 -4.55 -13.72 4.56
N LYS A 47 -3.33 -13.24 4.34
CA LYS A 47 -2.93 -11.90 4.78
C LYS A 47 -3.32 -10.85 3.74
N LEU A 48 -3.70 -9.67 4.20
CA LEU A 48 -3.96 -8.52 3.33
C LEU A 48 -2.66 -7.74 3.14
N VAL A 49 -2.27 -7.60 1.88
CA VAL A 49 -1.08 -6.85 1.43
C VAL A 49 -1.50 -5.72 0.52
N ILE A 50 -0.64 -4.70 0.41
CA ILE A 50 -0.90 -3.54 -0.44
C ILE A 50 -0.08 -3.62 -1.72
N ASN A 51 -0.77 -3.72 -2.86
CA ASN A 51 -0.20 -3.66 -4.21
C ASN A 51 -1.33 -3.48 -5.24
N HIS A 52 -1.08 -2.79 -6.35
CA HIS A 52 -2.12 -2.60 -7.36
C HIS A 52 -2.32 -3.81 -8.28
N ASP A 53 -1.22 -4.38 -8.77
CA ASP A 53 -1.29 -5.50 -9.70
C ASP A 53 -1.49 -6.78 -8.88
N ASN A 54 -2.22 -7.76 -9.42
CA ASN A 54 -2.29 -9.08 -8.80
C ASN A 54 -0.95 -9.86 -8.93
N THR A 55 0.04 -9.30 -9.62
CA THR A 55 1.36 -9.89 -9.82
C THR A 55 2.50 -8.97 -9.36
N LEU A 56 3.70 -9.54 -9.23
CA LEU A 56 4.88 -8.83 -8.70
C LEU A 56 5.68 -8.04 -9.75
N GLN A 57 5.60 -8.40 -11.03
CA GLN A 57 6.64 -8.06 -12.02
C GLN A 57 6.84 -6.57 -12.24
N ARG A 58 5.77 -5.78 -12.25
CA ARG A 58 5.85 -4.35 -12.52
C ARG A 58 6.57 -3.60 -11.39
N THR A 59 6.14 -3.82 -10.15
CA THR A 59 6.55 -2.99 -8.99
C THR A 59 7.68 -3.61 -8.18
N TYR A 60 7.82 -4.94 -8.18
CA TYR A 60 8.78 -5.67 -7.34
C TYR A 60 9.83 -6.40 -8.19
N ASN A 61 10.99 -6.67 -7.59
CA ASN A 61 12.06 -7.49 -8.15
C ASN A 61 11.75 -9.01 -8.07
N GLY A 62 10.50 -9.39 -8.30
CA GLY A 62 10.01 -10.77 -8.24
C GLY A 62 9.04 -11.08 -9.36
N ASN A 63 8.71 -12.35 -9.50
CA ASN A 63 7.71 -12.85 -10.44
C ASN A 63 6.68 -13.70 -9.70
N GLY A 64 5.44 -13.71 -10.20
CA GLY A 64 4.36 -14.54 -9.66
C GLY A 64 3.10 -13.76 -9.33
N ILE A 65 2.04 -14.51 -8.99
CA ILE A 65 0.73 -14.00 -8.61
C ILE A 65 0.65 -13.95 -7.08
N ILE A 66 0.27 -12.81 -6.51
CA ILE A 66 0.22 -12.57 -5.05
C ILE A 66 -0.65 -13.61 -4.33
N SER A 67 -1.82 -13.94 -4.87
CA SER A 67 -2.74 -14.90 -4.26
C SER A 67 -2.23 -16.34 -4.24
N ASN A 68 -1.15 -16.64 -4.98
CA ASN A 68 -0.52 -17.96 -5.01
C ASN A 68 0.67 -18.09 -4.04
N MET A 69 1.06 -17.00 -3.37
CA MET A 69 2.24 -16.94 -2.49
C MET A 69 1.84 -16.60 -1.06
N THR A 70 2.58 -17.12 -0.08
CA THR A 70 2.48 -16.70 1.31
C THR A 70 3.15 -15.35 1.53
N TYR A 71 2.77 -14.63 2.58
CA TYR A 71 3.45 -13.37 2.90
C TYR A 71 4.94 -13.56 3.20
N ALA A 72 5.32 -14.69 3.83
CA ALA A 72 6.71 -15.01 4.12
C ALA A 72 7.57 -15.18 2.85
N GLU A 73 6.96 -15.57 1.73
CA GLU A 73 7.63 -15.60 0.42
C GLU A 73 7.65 -14.20 -0.20
N ILE A 74 6.53 -13.47 -0.16
CA ILE A 74 6.39 -12.13 -0.73
C ILE A 74 7.34 -11.12 -0.07
N CYS A 75 7.49 -11.17 1.26
CA CYS A 75 8.28 -10.18 2.01
C CYS A 75 9.79 -10.24 1.74
N LYS A 76 10.24 -11.21 0.93
CA LYS A 76 11.62 -11.32 0.46
C LYS A 76 11.91 -10.39 -0.73
N PHE A 77 10.89 -10.04 -1.51
CA PHE A 77 11.05 -9.12 -2.64
C PHE A 77 11.10 -7.67 -2.18
N ARG A 78 11.61 -6.81 -3.04
CA ARG A 78 11.73 -5.36 -2.87
C ARG A 78 11.17 -4.63 -4.07
N THR A 79 10.60 -3.46 -3.83
CA THR A 79 10.17 -2.56 -4.89
C THR A 79 11.38 -2.09 -5.70
N ARG A 80 11.16 -1.69 -6.95
CA ARG A 80 12.24 -1.47 -7.91
C ARG A 80 12.95 -0.12 -7.76
N LYS A 81 12.26 0.93 -7.32
CA LYS A 81 12.78 2.30 -7.26
C LYS A 81 13.48 2.59 -5.94
N ASP A 82 12.85 2.25 -4.82
CA ASP A 82 13.30 2.63 -3.48
C ASP A 82 13.44 1.43 -2.52
N GLY A 83 13.37 0.21 -3.05
CA GLY A 83 13.78 -0.99 -2.33
C GLY A 83 12.91 -1.31 -1.11
N GLN A 84 11.62 -1.01 -1.15
CA GLN A 84 10.68 -1.23 -0.06
C GLN A 84 10.13 -2.66 -0.06
N LYS A 85 9.80 -3.18 1.12
CA LYS A 85 9.03 -4.43 1.23
C LYS A 85 7.56 -4.18 0.91
N MET A 86 6.85 -5.20 0.46
CA MET A 86 5.39 -5.14 0.37
C MET A 86 4.78 -5.03 1.78
N PRO A 87 4.05 -3.96 2.09
CA PRO A 87 3.49 -3.80 3.42
C PRO A 87 2.25 -4.68 3.60
N LEU A 88 2.07 -5.20 4.80
CA LEU A 88 0.77 -5.69 5.25
C LEU A 88 -0.16 -4.50 5.49
N PHE A 89 -1.46 -4.70 5.27
CA PHE A 89 -2.45 -3.69 5.61
C PHE A 89 -2.39 -3.31 7.11
N THR A 90 -2.13 -4.29 7.99
CA THR A 90 -1.97 -4.04 9.43
C THR A 90 -0.74 -3.19 9.76
N GLU A 91 0.34 -3.29 8.99
CA GLU A 91 1.51 -2.43 9.14
C GLU A 91 1.18 -0.99 8.78
N VAL A 92 0.37 -0.76 7.73
CA VAL A 92 -0.09 0.57 7.34
C VAL A 92 -1.02 1.19 8.38
N ILE A 93 -2.00 0.43 8.88
CA ILE A 93 -2.86 0.88 9.99
C ILE A 93 -2.03 1.30 11.20
N SER A 94 -1.02 0.50 11.56
CA SER A 94 -0.15 0.77 12.70
C SER A 94 0.75 1.99 12.47
N ALA A 95 1.33 2.13 11.27
CA ALA A 95 2.24 3.23 10.92
C ALA A 95 1.56 4.60 10.99
N PHE A 96 0.30 4.69 10.56
CA PHE A 96 -0.43 5.95 10.48
C PHE A 96 -1.47 6.13 11.59
N LYS A 97 -1.46 5.25 12.61
CA LYS A 97 -2.38 5.27 13.76
C LYS A 97 -3.84 5.43 13.32
N ILE A 98 -4.22 4.75 12.24
CA ILE A 98 -5.54 4.91 11.64
C ILE A 98 -6.59 4.43 12.64
N LYS A 99 -7.48 5.34 13.07
CA LYS A 99 -8.59 5.01 13.96
C LYS A 99 -9.68 4.32 13.13
N LEU A 100 -9.78 3.01 13.27
CA LEU A 100 -10.81 2.21 12.62
C LEU A 100 -11.93 1.90 13.63
N ASN A 101 -13.14 2.37 13.33
CA ASN A 101 -14.33 1.94 14.07
C ASN A 101 -14.86 0.66 13.40
N LEU A 102 -14.87 -0.45 14.13
CA LEU A 102 -15.37 -1.73 13.63
C LEU A 102 -16.81 -1.93 14.08
N TYR A 103 -17.67 -2.36 13.16
CA TYR A 103 -19.04 -2.76 13.45
C TYR A 103 -19.32 -4.09 12.77
N ARG A 104 -19.87 -5.04 13.52
CA ARG A 104 -20.33 -6.33 13.02
C ARG A 104 -21.83 -6.41 13.32
N LEU A 105 -22.61 -6.73 12.28
CA LEU A 105 -24.05 -7.01 12.39
C LEU A 105 -24.32 -8.24 13.25
#